data_AF-A0A7S1AV29-F1
#
_entry.id   AF-A0A7S1AV29-F1
#
_cell.length_a   1.000
_cell.length_b   1.000
_cell.length_c   1.000
_cell.angle_alpha   90.00
_cell.angle_beta   90.00
_cell.angle_gamma   90.00
#
_symmetry.space_group_name_H-M   'P 1'
#
loop_
_entity.id
_entity.type
_entity.pdbx_description
1 polymer ?
#
loop_
_entity_poly.entity_id
_entity_poly.type
_entity_poly.pdbx_seq_one_letter_code
_entity_poly.pdbx_strand_id
1 'polypeptide(L)'
;IFARLPRLHEELNMALAHQGHGFMHHERLGFLTASLSNLGSGLTASATVRLPMVSQRPDFKETCRTLQLLARRDGTSGDWEMSNLARLGWSEVDLVNSLTVGCKRLVAMEQAMLRGDKVPRPGLDTPLPGFPLDTCPLMPDLSAHASLLARVLRENPAIYTSLRDSRTASGVTFAQTVKPCVDVRVGKSIGVFVGDAESYDTFAAALVPAIEAFHGTARVSHPDGETMLVCREVHW
;
A
#
# COMPACT_ATOMS: atom_id res chain seq x y z
N ILE A 1 -19.24 11.86 -11.46
CA ILE A 1 -19.48 10.52 -12.05
C ILE A 1 -19.87 9.53 -10.96
N PHE A 2 -19.07 9.37 -9.90
CA PHE A 2 -19.38 8.43 -8.81
C PHE A 2 -20.76 8.65 -8.15
N ALA A 3 -21.21 9.88 -7.92
CA ALA A 3 -22.53 10.13 -7.30
C ALA A 3 -23.76 9.65 -8.12
N ARG A 4 -23.60 9.34 -9.42
CA ARG A 4 -24.69 8.83 -10.26
C ARG A 4 -24.88 7.32 -10.14
N LEU A 5 -23.80 6.58 -9.86
CA LEU A 5 -23.82 5.12 -9.88
C LEU A 5 -24.57 4.52 -8.68
N PRO A 6 -24.39 4.97 -7.42
CA PRO A 6 -25.20 4.53 -6.29
C PRO A 6 -26.68 4.85 -6.47
N ARG A 7 -27.01 6.04 -7.02
CA ARG A 7 -28.39 6.43 -7.29
C ARG A 7 -29.06 5.49 -8.29
N LEU A 8 -28.38 5.20 -9.41
CA LEU A 8 -28.88 4.23 -10.38
C LEU A 8 -29.00 2.83 -9.79
N HIS A 9 -28.04 2.40 -8.99
CA HIS A 9 -28.08 1.09 -8.32
C HIS A 9 -29.28 0.97 -7.37
N GLU A 10 -29.57 2.03 -6.62
CA GLU A 10 -30.69 2.10 -5.69
C GLU A 10 -32.04 2.15 -6.42
N GLU A 11 -32.15 2.96 -7.48
CA GLU A 11 -33.33 3.00 -8.36
C GLU A 11 -33.60 1.64 -9.01
N LEU A 12 -32.55 0.96 -9.50
CA LEU A 12 -32.69 -0.38 -10.09
C LEU A 12 -33.12 -1.41 -9.05
N ASN A 13 -32.55 -1.36 -7.84
CA ASN A 13 -32.94 -2.24 -6.74
C ASN A 13 -34.40 -2.06 -6.36
N MET A 14 -34.89 -0.82 -6.28
CA MET A 14 -36.29 -0.54 -6.01
C MET A 14 -37.19 -1.08 -7.13
N ALA A 15 -36.83 -0.86 -8.40
CA ALA A 15 -37.59 -1.36 -9.54
C ALA A 15 -37.64 -2.89 -9.59
N LEU A 16 -36.54 -3.57 -9.27
CA LEU A 16 -36.48 -5.02 -9.18
C LEU A 16 -37.30 -5.55 -7.99
N ALA A 17 -37.25 -4.87 -6.84
CA ALA A 17 -38.02 -5.25 -5.66
C ALA A 17 -39.53 -5.18 -5.91
N HIS A 18 -40.00 -4.20 -6.70
CA HIS A 18 -41.40 -4.13 -7.16
C HIS A 18 -41.82 -5.35 -8.01
N GLN A 19 -40.88 -6.02 -8.66
CA GLN A 19 -41.11 -7.25 -9.43
C GLN A 19 -40.81 -8.53 -8.64
N GLY A 20 -40.49 -8.42 -7.35
CA GLY A 20 -40.12 -9.57 -6.50
C GLY A 20 -38.72 -10.13 -6.79
N HIS A 21 -37.87 -9.37 -7.47
CA HIS A 21 -36.49 -9.73 -7.79
C HIS A 21 -35.49 -8.82 -7.06
N GLY A 22 -34.24 -9.24 -6.94
CA GLY A 22 -33.17 -8.46 -6.32
C GLY A 22 -31.80 -8.94 -6.77
N PHE A 23 -30.76 -8.13 -6.52
CA PHE A 23 -29.39 -8.57 -6.79
C PHE A 23 -29.00 -9.72 -5.87
N MET A 24 -28.28 -10.69 -6.44
CA MET A 24 -27.80 -11.84 -5.70
C MET A 24 -26.57 -11.42 -4.88
N HIS A 25 -26.70 -11.45 -3.55
CA HIS A 25 -25.69 -11.02 -2.59
C HIS A 25 -25.42 -12.12 -1.56
N HIS A 26 -24.15 -12.31 -1.20
CA HIS A 26 -23.72 -13.25 -0.19
C HIS A 26 -22.88 -12.54 0.87
N GLU A 27 -23.18 -12.75 2.15
CA GLU A 27 -22.58 -12.02 3.29
C GLU A 27 -21.03 -12.01 3.28
N ARG A 28 -20.41 -13.13 2.89
CA ARG A 28 -18.94 -13.24 2.79
C ARG A 28 -18.33 -12.80 1.46
N LEU A 29 -19.09 -12.82 0.38
CA LEU A 29 -18.56 -12.69 -1.00
C LEU A 29 -19.03 -11.42 -1.70
N GLY A 30 -19.94 -10.65 -1.08
CA GLY A 30 -20.56 -9.47 -1.68
C GLY A 30 -21.54 -9.84 -2.79
N PHE A 31 -21.63 -9.00 -3.80
CA PHE A 31 -22.43 -9.25 -5.00
C PHE A 31 -21.84 -10.39 -5.82
N LEU A 32 -22.70 -11.34 -6.20
CA LEU A 32 -22.31 -12.50 -6.98
C LEU A 32 -22.33 -12.16 -8.47
N THR A 33 -21.22 -12.45 -9.13
CA THR A 33 -21.03 -12.22 -10.57
C THR A 33 -20.73 -13.54 -11.29
N ALA A 34 -21.01 -13.61 -12.59
CA ALA A 34 -20.75 -14.80 -13.40
C ALA A 34 -19.26 -15.19 -13.48
N SER A 35 -18.35 -14.22 -13.30
CA SER A 35 -16.91 -14.47 -13.21
C SER A 35 -16.44 -14.37 -11.76
N LEU A 36 -15.67 -15.35 -11.31
CA LEU A 36 -15.07 -15.37 -9.96
C LEU A 36 -14.10 -14.20 -9.73
N SER A 37 -13.50 -13.66 -10.79
CA SER A 37 -12.58 -12.52 -10.69
C SER A 37 -13.27 -11.18 -10.41
N ASN A 38 -14.61 -11.13 -10.47
CA ASN A 38 -15.41 -9.92 -10.26
C ASN A 38 -16.26 -9.99 -8.98
N LEU A 39 -16.03 -10.96 -8.09
CA LEU A 39 -16.75 -11.06 -6.81
C LEU A 39 -16.42 -9.88 -5.88
N GLY A 40 -17.34 -9.57 -4.97
CA GLY A 40 -17.23 -8.48 -4.01
C GLY A 40 -18.14 -7.32 -4.37
N SER A 41 -17.58 -6.12 -4.52
CA SER A 41 -18.35 -4.96 -4.98
C SER A 41 -18.73 -5.04 -6.46
N GLY A 42 -18.08 -5.92 -7.24
CA GLY A 42 -18.27 -6.02 -8.69
C GLY A 42 -17.86 -4.76 -9.46
N LEU A 43 -17.33 -3.74 -8.77
CA LEU A 43 -17.02 -2.45 -9.36
C LEU A 43 -15.62 -2.46 -9.98
N THR A 44 -15.56 -2.24 -11.28
CA THR A 44 -14.33 -1.89 -11.98
C THR A 44 -14.39 -0.42 -12.34
N ALA A 45 -13.55 0.38 -11.67
CA ALA A 45 -13.35 1.77 -12.03
C ALA A 45 -12.04 1.86 -12.83
N SER A 46 -12.10 2.50 -13.99
CA SER A 46 -10.92 2.81 -14.79
C SER A 46 -10.85 4.29 -15.14
N ALA A 47 -9.63 4.80 -15.30
CA ALA A 47 -9.33 6.16 -15.70
C ALA A 47 -8.18 6.16 -16.71
N THR A 48 -8.36 6.82 -17.84
CA THR A 48 -7.31 7.01 -18.83
C THR A 48 -6.45 8.21 -18.46
N VAL A 49 -5.15 8.01 -18.35
CA VAL A 49 -4.17 9.04 -17.98
C VAL A 49 -3.01 9.05 -18.98
N ARG A 50 -2.60 10.25 -19.37
CA ARG A 50 -1.44 10.48 -20.23
C ARG A 50 -0.21 10.79 -19.37
N LEU A 51 0.79 9.91 -19.40
CA LEU A 51 2.01 9.99 -18.57
C LEU A 51 3.27 9.84 -19.46
N PRO A 52 3.68 10.86 -20.22
CA PRO A 52 4.78 10.76 -21.16
C PRO A 52 6.15 10.54 -20.51
N MET A 53 6.40 11.04 -19.30
CA MET A 53 7.69 10.87 -18.59
C MET A 53 7.68 9.68 -17.63
N VAL A 54 6.68 9.60 -16.75
CA VAL A 54 6.62 8.56 -15.70
C VAL A 54 6.52 7.16 -16.30
N SER A 55 5.85 7.00 -17.46
CA SER A 55 5.72 5.69 -18.12
C SER A 55 7.00 5.17 -18.77
N GLN A 56 8.01 6.02 -18.97
CA GLN A 56 9.32 5.60 -19.50
C GLN A 56 10.19 4.95 -18.43
N ARG A 57 9.83 5.09 -17.15
CA ARG A 57 10.61 4.52 -16.06
C ARG A 57 10.49 3.00 -16.03
N PRO A 58 11.58 2.26 -15.74
CA PRO A 58 11.53 0.80 -15.64
C PRO A 58 10.67 0.31 -14.47
N ASP A 59 10.53 1.12 -13.41
CA ASP A 59 9.77 0.82 -12.20
C ASP A 59 8.29 1.25 -12.26
N PHE A 60 7.80 1.73 -13.42
CA PHE A 60 6.44 2.25 -13.55
C PHE A 60 5.37 1.21 -13.20
N LYS A 61 5.49 -0.02 -13.73
CA LYS A 61 4.52 -1.09 -13.46
C LYS A 61 4.51 -1.50 -11.99
N GLU A 62 5.66 -1.49 -11.34
CA GLU A 62 5.79 -1.82 -9.92
C GLU A 62 5.21 -0.71 -9.05
N THR A 63 5.51 0.55 -9.38
CA THR A 63 4.89 1.74 -8.78
C THR A 63 3.36 1.69 -8.85
N CYS A 64 2.79 1.35 -10.01
CA CYS A 64 1.34 1.19 -10.16
C CYS A 64 0.79 0.08 -9.24
N ARG A 65 1.48 -1.07 -9.16
CA ARG A 65 1.07 -2.17 -8.25
C ARG A 65 1.10 -1.76 -6.78
N THR A 66 2.14 -1.03 -6.34
CA THR A 66 2.22 -0.49 -4.98
C THR A 66 1.06 0.46 -4.68
N LEU A 67 0.60 1.21 -5.68
CA LEU A 67 -0.58 2.08 -5.59
C LEU A 67 -1.92 1.34 -5.72
N GLN A 68 -1.93 0.00 -5.75
CA GLN A 68 -3.11 -0.83 -5.99
C GLN A 68 -3.79 -0.55 -7.33
N LEU A 69 -3.01 -0.14 -8.34
CA LEU A 69 -3.44 0.14 -9.70
C LEU A 69 -2.94 -0.91 -10.69
N LEU A 70 -3.83 -1.34 -11.57
CA LEU A 70 -3.50 -2.11 -12.76
C LEU A 70 -3.38 -1.15 -13.96
N ALA A 71 -2.15 -0.98 -14.45
CA ALA A 71 -1.85 -0.17 -15.62
C ALA A 71 -1.93 -1.01 -16.90
N ARG A 72 -2.81 -0.63 -17.83
CA ARG A 72 -2.92 -1.19 -19.18
C ARG A 72 -2.68 -0.09 -20.21
N ARG A 73 -1.89 -0.37 -21.24
CA ARG A 73 -1.68 0.59 -22.33
C ARG A 73 -2.81 0.45 -23.33
N ASP A 74 -3.45 1.55 -23.69
CA ASP A 74 -4.38 1.59 -24.80
C ASP A 74 -3.57 1.64 -26.10
N GLY A 75 -3.79 0.65 -26.97
CA GLY A 75 -3.07 0.51 -28.24
C GLY A 75 -3.45 1.57 -29.28
N THR A 76 -4.57 2.28 -29.09
CA THR A 76 -5.09 3.24 -30.08
C THR A 76 -4.64 4.68 -29.83
N SER A 77 -4.70 5.12 -28.57
CA SER A 77 -4.36 6.48 -28.16
C SER A 77 -2.92 6.63 -27.66
N GLY A 78 -2.27 5.51 -27.30
CA GLY A 78 -0.98 5.53 -26.61
C GLY A 78 -1.08 5.98 -25.15
N ASP A 79 -2.28 6.25 -24.66
CA ASP A 79 -2.56 6.62 -23.27
C ASP A 79 -2.62 5.37 -22.38
N TRP A 80 -2.55 5.57 -21.06
CA TRP A 80 -2.57 4.49 -20.09
C TRP A 80 -3.91 4.43 -19.36
N GLU A 81 -4.59 3.29 -19.45
CA GLU A 81 -5.77 2.96 -18.67
C GLU A 81 -5.34 2.43 -17.29
N MET A 82 -5.63 3.20 -16.23
CA MET A 82 -5.45 2.79 -14.84
C MET A 82 -6.76 2.21 -14.31
N SER A 83 -6.72 1.01 -13.74
CA SER A 83 -7.87 0.37 -13.10
C SER A 83 -7.55 -0.08 -11.68
N ASN A 84 -8.56 -0.24 -10.82
CA ASN A 84 -8.34 -0.77 -9.47
C ASN A 84 -7.93 -2.25 -9.52
N LEU A 85 -6.90 -2.61 -8.73
CA LEU A 85 -6.42 -3.99 -8.61
C LEU A 85 -7.28 -4.82 -7.64
N ALA A 86 -7.65 -4.23 -6.50
CA ALA A 86 -8.47 -4.86 -5.49
C ALA A 86 -9.96 -4.89 -5.92
N ARG A 87 -10.67 -5.97 -5.55
CA ARG A 87 -12.09 -6.18 -5.91
C ARG A 87 -12.91 -6.81 -4.77
N LEU A 88 -12.32 -7.79 -4.09
CA LEU A 88 -12.94 -8.47 -2.95
C LEU A 88 -12.51 -7.83 -1.64
N GLY A 89 -13.45 -7.61 -0.72
CA GLY A 89 -13.18 -7.07 0.62
C GLY A 89 -13.00 -5.57 0.70
N TRP A 90 -13.35 -4.83 -0.35
CA TRP A 90 -13.28 -3.37 -0.43
C TRP A 90 -14.66 -2.81 -0.79
N SER A 91 -15.05 -1.69 -0.19
CA SER A 91 -16.28 -0.99 -0.58
C SER A 91 -16.11 -0.29 -1.94
N GLU A 92 -17.21 -0.04 -2.64
CA GLU A 92 -17.23 0.73 -3.89
C GLU A 92 -16.55 2.10 -3.72
N VAL A 93 -16.77 2.71 -2.55
CA VAL A 93 -16.21 4.02 -2.17
C VAL A 93 -14.70 3.92 -2.00
N ASP A 94 -14.22 2.90 -1.29
CA ASP A 94 -12.78 2.70 -1.05
C ASP A 94 -12.04 2.42 -2.36
N LEU A 95 -12.63 1.63 -3.26
CA LEU A 95 -12.05 1.35 -4.57
C LEU A 95 -11.88 2.62 -5.41
N VAL A 96 -12.91 3.47 -5.46
CA VAL A 96 -12.86 4.73 -6.22
C VAL A 96 -11.94 5.75 -5.57
N ASN A 97 -11.91 5.82 -4.24
CA ASN A 97 -10.97 6.66 -3.50
C ASN A 97 -9.52 6.21 -3.74
N SER A 98 -9.24 4.92 -3.67
CA SER A 98 -7.91 4.36 -3.94
C SER A 98 -7.47 4.67 -5.37
N LEU A 99 -8.35 4.48 -6.37
CA LEU A 99 -8.08 4.84 -7.76
C LEU A 99 -7.77 6.33 -7.90
N THR A 100 -8.58 7.18 -7.28
CA THR A 100 -8.42 8.64 -7.32
C THR A 100 -7.10 9.09 -6.70
N VAL A 101 -6.75 8.54 -5.54
CA VAL A 101 -5.48 8.84 -4.84
C VAL A 101 -4.28 8.36 -5.66
N GLY A 102 -4.35 7.15 -6.22
CA GLY A 102 -3.31 6.59 -7.07
C GLY A 102 -3.09 7.44 -8.34
N CYS A 103 -4.16 7.79 -9.05
CA CYS A 103 -4.08 8.66 -10.24
C CYS A 103 -3.53 10.05 -9.91
N LYS A 104 -3.98 10.67 -8.81
CA LYS A 104 -3.43 11.97 -8.36
C LYS A 104 -1.93 11.90 -8.11
N ARG A 105 -1.45 10.81 -7.50
CA ARG A 105 -0.01 10.59 -7.27
C ARG A 105 0.76 10.44 -8.57
N LEU A 106 0.26 9.66 -9.52
CA LEU A 106 0.90 9.52 -10.84
C LEU A 106 1.01 10.87 -11.57
N VAL A 107 -0.05 11.68 -11.52
CA VAL A 107 -0.04 13.04 -12.10
C VAL A 107 0.94 13.96 -11.37
N ALA A 108 1.00 13.89 -10.04
CA ALA A 108 1.97 14.67 -9.26
C ALA A 108 3.42 14.28 -9.59
N MET A 109 3.69 12.98 -9.78
CA MET A 109 4.99 12.48 -10.21
C MET A 109 5.36 12.99 -11.61
N GLU A 110 4.42 12.97 -12.55
CA GLU A 110 4.60 13.51 -13.90
C GLU A 110 4.93 15.01 -13.87
N GLN A 111 4.18 15.79 -13.09
CA GLN A 111 4.42 17.23 -12.92
C GLN A 111 5.77 17.53 -12.25
N ALA A 112 6.19 16.72 -11.28
CA ALA A 112 7.50 16.86 -10.65
C ALA A 112 8.64 16.58 -11.65
N MET A 113 8.51 15.52 -12.47
CA MET A 113 9.48 15.20 -13.51
C MET A 113 9.58 16.29 -14.58
N LEU A 114 8.45 16.88 -14.98
CA LEU A 114 8.42 17.99 -15.93
C LEU A 114 9.10 19.26 -15.38
N ARG A 115 9.05 19.47 -14.07
CA ARG A 115 9.72 20.60 -13.40
C ARG A 115 11.20 20.35 -13.09
N GLY A 116 11.70 19.13 -13.27
CA GLY A 116 13.06 18.75 -12.88
C GLY A 116 13.24 18.57 -11.37
N ASP A 117 12.15 18.51 -10.60
CA ASP A 117 12.17 18.29 -9.15
C ASP A 117 12.32 16.80 -8.82
N LYS A 118 12.74 16.50 -7.58
CA LYS A 118 12.77 15.12 -7.07
C LYS A 118 11.38 14.48 -7.24
N VAL A 119 11.32 13.35 -7.95
CA VAL A 119 10.06 12.66 -8.19
C VAL A 119 9.54 12.11 -6.86
N PRO A 120 8.32 12.48 -6.44
CA PRO A 120 7.71 11.93 -5.24
C PRO A 120 7.68 10.41 -5.34
N ARG A 121 8.36 9.71 -4.43
CA ARG A 121 8.34 8.25 -4.42
C ARG A 121 7.02 7.76 -3.80
N PRO A 122 6.32 6.81 -4.45
CA PRO A 122 5.11 6.22 -3.89
C PRO A 122 5.40 5.62 -2.52
N GLY A 123 4.77 6.16 -1.47
CA GLY A 123 4.90 5.65 -0.09
C GLY A 123 5.90 6.38 0.81
N LEU A 124 6.70 7.32 0.31
CA LEU A 124 7.69 8.04 1.13
C LEU A 124 7.35 9.55 1.29
N ASP A 125 6.82 10.20 0.24
CA ASP A 125 6.80 11.69 0.19
C ASP A 125 5.41 12.34 0.20
N THR A 126 4.32 11.56 0.23
CA THR A 126 2.96 12.12 0.42
C THR A 126 2.31 11.49 1.64
N PRO A 127 1.91 12.27 2.67
CA PRO A 127 1.21 11.75 3.82
C PRO A 127 -0.06 11.02 3.35
N LEU A 128 -0.13 9.69 3.53
CA LEU A 128 -1.44 9.06 3.55
C LEU A 128 -2.22 9.67 4.72
N PRO A 129 -3.52 9.98 4.57
CA PRO A 129 -4.35 10.37 5.70
C PRO A 129 -4.21 9.32 6.80
N GLY A 130 -3.81 9.76 8.00
CA GLY A 130 -3.37 8.88 9.08
C GLY A 130 -2.20 9.49 9.84
N PHE A 131 -1.43 8.65 10.52
CA PHE A 131 -0.33 9.09 11.38
C PHE A 131 0.62 10.08 10.65
N PRO A 132 0.98 11.23 11.29
CA PRO A 132 1.75 12.28 10.64
C PRO A 132 3.17 11.83 10.31
N LEU A 133 3.69 12.26 9.14
CA LEU A 133 5.03 11.88 8.66
C LEU A 133 6.13 12.82 9.15
N ASP A 134 5.80 14.11 9.33
CA ASP A 134 6.79 15.14 9.63
C ASP A 134 7.13 15.21 11.11
N THR A 135 6.19 14.84 11.98
CA THR A 135 6.36 14.87 13.43
C THR A 135 5.78 13.59 13.99
N CYS A 136 6.55 12.86 14.80
CA CYS A 136 6.06 11.67 15.48
C CYS A 136 5.27 12.12 16.74
N PRO A 137 3.93 11.93 16.78
CA PRO A 137 3.11 12.32 17.93
C PRO A 137 3.35 11.36 19.10
N LEU A 138 2.71 11.60 20.24
CA LEU A 138 2.76 10.66 21.37
C LEU A 138 2.26 9.27 20.91
N MET A 139 2.84 8.20 21.48
CA MET A 139 2.53 6.83 21.08
C MET A 139 1.00 6.59 21.14
N PRO A 140 0.36 6.20 20.01
CA PRO A 140 -1.06 5.87 20.01
C PRO A 140 -1.29 4.56 20.76
N ASP A 141 -2.53 4.29 21.17
CA ASP A 141 -2.86 2.99 21.77
C ASP A 141 -2.73 1.88 20.70
N LEU A 142 -1.74 1.01 20.90
CA LEU A 142 -1.39 -0.11 20.02
C LEU A 142 -2.04 -1.44 20.46
N SER A 143 -2.95 -1.41 21.45
CA SER A 143 -3.56 -2.62 22.02
C SER A 143 -4.37 -3.43 20.99
N ALA A 144 -4.95 -2.75 20.00
CA ALA A 144 -5.76 -3.37 18.95
C ALA A 144 -4.95 -3.78 17.70
N HIS A 145 -3.64 -3.51 17.66
CA HIS A 145 -2.80 -3.71 16.47
C HIS A 145 -2.08 -5.07 16.49
N ALA A 146 -2.19 -5.79 15.38
CA ALA A 146 -1.65 -7.15 15.24
C ALA A 146 -0.23 -7.22 14.63
N SER A 147 0.39 -6.09 14.32
CA SER A 147 1.73 -6.05 13.71
C SER A 147 2.83 -6.46 14.70
N LEU A 148 3.93 -7.03 14.18
CA LEU A 148 5.07 -7.41 15.02
C LEU A 148 5.73 -6.21 15.69
N LEU A 149 5.85 -5.10 14.97
CA LEU A 149 6.34 -3.84 15.53
C LEU A 149 5.43 -3.33 16.66
N ALA A 150 4.11 -3.47 16.53
CA ALA A 150 3.17 -3.07 17.58
C ALA A 150 3.37 -3.89 18.86
N ARG A 151 3.77 -5.16 18.73
CA ARG A 151 4.12 -5.99 19.88
C ARG A 151 5.43 -5.52 20.54
N VAL A 152 6.48 -5.28 19.76
CA VAL A 152 7.77 -4.78 20.25
C VAL A 152 7.61 -3.44 20.98
N LEU A 153 6.85 -2.50 20.40
CA LEU A 153 6.59 -1.19 21.00
C LEU A 153 5.73 -1.26 22.28
N ARG A 154 4.83 -2.25 22.38
CA ARG A 154 4.06 -2.51 23.62
C ARG A 154 4.93 -3.10 24.71
N GLU A 155 5.83 -4.01 24.36
CA GLU A 155 6.78 -4.64 25.30
C GLU A 155 7.81 -3.63 25.81
N ASN A 156 8.23 -2.68 24.96
CA ASN A 156 9.17 -1.63 25.35
C ASN A 156 8.79 -0.24 24.78
N PRO A 157 7.91 0.52 25.48
CA PRO A 157 7.49 1.86 25.06
C PRO A 157 8.62 2.91 25.05
N ALA A 158 9.72 2.65 25.75
CA ALA A 158 10.86 3.58 25.81
C ALA A 158 11.52 3.75 24.42
N ILE A 159 11.49 2.70 23.60
CA ILE A 159 12.03 2.70 22.22
C ILE A 159 11.34 3.76 21.37
N TYR A 160 10.01 3.86 21.49
CA TYR A 160 9.23 4.88 20.77
C TYR A 160 9.68 6.28 21.18
N THR A 161 9.84 6.50 22.49
CA THR A 161 10.19 7.83 23.04
C THR A 161 11.59 8.26 22.61
N SER A 162 12.55 7.33 22.53
CA SER A 162 13.92 7.65 22.11
C SER A 162 14.05 7.92 20.61
N LEU A 163 13.26 7.24 19.77
CA LEU A 163 13.41 7.31 18.31
C LEU A 163 12.48 8.34 17.64
N ARG A 164 11.47 8.86 18.35
CA ARG A 164 10.44 9.75 17.78
C ARG A 164 11.00 11.00 17.10
N ASP A 165 12.11 11.53 17.63
CA ASP A 165 12.74 12.78 17.17
C ASP A 165 13.94 12.50 16.24
N SER A 166 14.29 11.23 16.02
CA SER A 166 15.41 10.81 15.17
C SER A 166 15.06 10.84 13.69
N ARG A 167 16.04 11.21 12.87
CA ARG A 167 15.96 11.28 11.40
C ARG A 167 17.26 10.80 10.76
N THR A 168 17.16 10.18 9.60
CA THR A 168 18.33 9.80 8.79
C THR A 168 18.88 11.00 8.02
N ALA A 169 20.10 10.91 7.50
CA ALA A 169 20.69 11.97 6.66
C ALA A 169 19.91 12.20 5.36
N SER A 170 19.18 11.18 4.88
CA SER A 170 18.29 11.30 3.71
C SER A 170 16.94 11.94 4.04
N GLY A 171 16.68 12.23 5.33
CA GLY A 171 15.46 12.89 5.80
C GLY A 171 14.33 11.94 6.19
N VAL A 172 14.58 10.63 6.31
CA VAL A 172 13.56 9.66 6.72
C VAL A 172 13.31 9.79 8.22
N THR A 173 12.06 9.98 8.62
CA THR A 173 11.65 10.10 10.02
C THR A 173 11.20 8.76 10.60
N PHE A 174 11.34 8.59 11.91
CA PHE A 174 10.77 7.41 12.58
C PHE A 174 9.26 7.28 12.36
N ALA A 175 8.56 8.41 12.19
CA ALA A 175 7.14 8.43 11.94
C ALA A 175 6.76 7.80 10.58
N GLN A 176 7.58 8.00 9.55
CA GLN A 176 7.43 7.30 8.26
C GLN A 176 7.61 5.79 8.43
N THR A 177 8.55 5.36 9.27
CA THR A 177 8.84 3.94 9.49
C THR A 177 7.75 3.19 10.26
N VAL A 178 7.19 3.83 11.28
CA VAL A 178 6.14 3.27 12.14
C VAL A 178 4.73 3.39 11.54
N LYS A 179 4.54 4.22 10.51
CA LYS A 179 3.22 4.48 9.94
C LYS A 179 2.39 3.24 9.60
N PRO A 180 2.94 2.18 8.96
CA PRO A 180 2.16 0.98 8.67
C PRO A 180 1.69 0.26 9.94
N CYS A 181 2.48 0.29 11.02
CA CYS A 181 2.13 -0.26 12.32
C CYS A 181 0.97 0.50 12.97
N VAL A 182 0.83 1.80 12.73
CA VAL A 182 -0.23 2.62 13.34
C VAL A 182 -1.51 2.61 12.50
N ASP A 183 -1.36 2.71 11.18
CA ASP A 183 -2.49 2.83 10.25
C ASP A 183 -3.20 1.48 10.03
N VAL A 184 -2.46 0.36 10.07
CA VAL A 184 -3.02 -0.98 9.84
C VAL A 184 -3.29 -1.70 11.16
N ARG A 185 -4.57 -1.78 11.53
CA ARG A 185 -4.99 -2.45 12.78
C ARG A 185 -5.06 -3.98 12.65
N VAL A 186 -5.36 -4.48 11.45
CA VAL A 186 -5.67 -5.89 11.18
C VAL A 186 -4.68 -6.51 10.19
N GLY A 187 -4.22 -7.72 10.49
CA GLY A 187 -3.31 -8.51 9.65
C GLY A 187 -1.96 -8.79 10.31
N LYS A 188 -1.46 -10.03 10.14
CA LYS A 188 -0.10 -10.41 10.57
C LYS A 188 0.91 -9.87 9.56
N SER A 189 1.38 -8.65 9.79
CA SER A 189 2.47 -8.03 9.04
C SER A 189 3.54 -7.53 10.00
N ILE A 190 4.74 -7.22 9.49
CA ILE A 190 5.82 -6.64 10.30
C ILE A 190 5.40 -5.25 10.80
N GLY A 191 4.69 -4.46 9.97
CA GLY A 191 4.21 -3.13 10.30
C GLY A 191 5.26 -2.02 10.13
N VAL A 192 6.31 -2.26 9.35
CA VAL A 192 7.44 -1.35 9.18
C VAL A 192 7.54 -0.93 7.71
N PHE A 193 7.91 0.32 7.45
CA PHE A 193 8.40 0.78 6.15
C PHE A 193 9.81 1.36 6.28
N VAL A 194 10.78 0.82 5.51
CA VAL A 194 12.16 1.30 5.58
C VAL A 194 12.46 2.14 4.34
N GLY A 195 12.86 3.41 4.56
CA GLY A 195 13.02 4.40 3.49
C GLY A 195 14.42 4.47 2.87
N ASP A 196 15.46 4.11 3.63
CA ASP A 196 16.86 4.12 3.19
C ASP A 196 17.68 3.04 3.94
N ALA A 197 18.95 2.86 3.54
CA ALA A 197 19.83 1.89 4.20
C ALA A 197 20.20 2.32 5.63
N GLU A 198 20.41 3.62 5.85
CA GLU A 198 20.77 4.22 7.14
C GLU A 198 19.67 4.05 8.21
N SER A 199 18.42 3.85 7.79
CA SER A 199 17.28 3.55 8.66
C SER A 199 17.47 2.26 9.44
N TYR A 200 18.17 1.26 8.87
CA TYR A 200 18.45 0.01 9.58
C TYR A 200 19.36 0.22 10.79
N ASP A 201 20.27 1.18 10.70
CA ASP A 201 21.18 1.55 11.80
C ASP A 201 20.51 2.54 12.77
N THR A 202 19.90 3.60 12.23
CA THR A 202 19.28 4.69 13.01
C THR A 202 18.09 4.20 13.84
N PHE A 203 17.30 3.27 13.29
CA PHE A 203 16.11 2.72 13.95
C PHE A 203 16.31 1.26 14.40
N ALA A 204 17.57 0.80 14.50
CA ALA A 204 17.93 -0.57 14.88
C ALA A 204 17.21 -1.04 16.16
N ALA A 205 17.07 -0.17 17.15
CA ALA A 205 16.43 -0.48 18.42
C ALA A 205 14.97 -0.95 18.27
N ALA A 206 14.25 -0.52 17.22
CA ALA A 206 12.89 -0.98 16.91
C ALA A 206 12.88 -2.07 15.83
N LEU A 207 13.78 -2.00 14.85
CA LEU A 207 13.80 -2.90 13.69
C LEU A 207 14.39 -4.27 14.02
N VAL A 208 15.47 -4.34 14.79
CA VAL A 208 16.15 -5.60 15.14
C VAL A 208 15.18 -6.57 15.85
N PRO A 209 14.48 -6.18 16.94
CA PRO A 209 13.54 -7.08 17.61
C PRO A 209 12.36 -7.49 16.70
N ALA A 210 11.93 -6.61 15.80
CA ALA A 210 10.86 -6.92 14.85
C ALA A 210 11.32 -7.94 13.78
N ILE A 211 12.57 -7.83 13.32
CA ILE A 211 13.20 -8.76 12.37
C ILE A 211 13.41 -10.13 13.04
N GLU A 212 13.95 -10.17 14.25
CA GLU A 212 14.12 -11.40 15.03
C GLU A 212 12.79 -12.12 15.26
N ALA A 213 11.75 -11.37 15.62
CA ALA A 213 10.40 -11.89 15.81
C ALA A 213 9.76 -12.41 14.51
N PHE A 214 10.09 -11.84 13.36
CA PHE A 214 9.58 -12.27 12.07
C PHE A 214 10.28 -13.53 11.55
N HIS A 215 11.62 -13.58 11.66
CA HIS A 215 12.43 -14.68 11.16
C HIS A 215 12.63 -15.82 12.17
N GLY A 216 12.25 -15.63 13.44
CA GLY A 216 12.41 -16.64 14.50
C GLY A 216 13.87 -16.96 14.81
N THR A 217 14.79 -16.02 14.57
CA THR A 217 16.23 -16.19 14.74
C THR A 217 16.84 -14.96 15.39
N ALA A 218 17.79 -15.17 16.30
CA ALA A 218 18.62 -14.12 16.89
C ALA A 218 19.83 -13.74 16.01
N ARG A 219 20.02 -14.42 14.86
CA ARG A 219 21.06 -14.07 13.88
C ARG A 219 20.50 -13.08 12.86
N VAL A 220 20.71 -11.80 13.11
CA VAL A 220 20.42 -10.70 12.17
C VAL A 220 21.62 -10.39 11.25
N SER A 221 22.79 -10.98 11.51
CA SER A 221 24.01 -10.82 10.71
C SER A 221 24.09 -11.85 9.57
N HIS A 222 24.35 -11.39 8.35
CA HIS A 222 24.74 -12.27 7.24
C HIS A 222 26.23 -12.64 7.37
N PRO A 223 26.65 -13.89 7.07
CA PRO A 223 28.07 -14.22 7.02
C PRO A 223 28.76 -13.45 5.87
N ASP A 224 29.92 -12.84 6.17
CA ASP A 224 30.76 -12.22 5.15
C ASP A 224 31.55 -13.31 4.42
N GLY A 225 31.12 -13.63 3.19
CA GLY A 225 31.78 -14.58 2.30
C GLY A 225 30.81 -15.55 1.64
N GLU A 226 30.86 -15.61 0.31
CA GLU A 226 30.09 -16.49 -0.60
C GLU A 226 28.65 -16.04 -0.96
N THR A 227 28.52 -14.88 -1.62
CA THR A 227 27.34 -14.53 -2.45
C THR A 227 27.37 -15.19 -3.84
N MET A 228 28.25 -16.18 -4.06
CA MET A 228 28.28 -16.97 -5.28
C MET A 228 27.41 -18.20 -5.09
N LEU A 229 26.31 -18.29 -5.84
CA LEU A 229 25.58 -19.53 -6.06
C LEU A 229 26.52 -20.56 -6.68
N VAL A 230 27.19 -21.37 -5.87
CA VAL A 230 27.92 -22.53 -6.36
C VAL A 230 26.89 -23.64 -6.59
N CYS A 231 26.43 -23.78 -7.84
CA CYS A 231 25.77 -25.01 -8.27
C CYS A 231 26.78 -26.16 -8.11
N ARG A 232 26.69 -26.90 -7.00
CA ARG A 232 27.36 -28.19 -6.90
C ARG A 232 26.60 -29.16 -7.79
N GLU A 233 27.22 -29.55 -8.91
CA GLU A 233 26.74 -30.69 -9.68
C GLU A 233 26.72 -31.91 -8.76
N VAL A 234 25.52 -32.44 -8.55
CA VAL A 234 25.31 -33.70 -7.85
C VAL A 234 25.50 -34.79 -8.91
N HIS A 235 26.66 -35.44 -8.92
CA HIS A 235 26.84 -36.67 -9.67
C HIS A 235 26.23 -37.81 -8.85
N TRP A 236 25.27 -38.50 -9.45
CA TRP A 236 24.67 -39.74 -8.94
C TRP A 236 25.64 -40.91 -9.07
#